data_AF-A0A7W7ID06-F1
#
_entry.id   AF-A0A7W7ID06-F1
#
_cell.length_a   1.000
_cell.length_b   1.000
_cell.length_c   1.000
_cell.angle_alpha   90.00
_cell.angle_beta   90.00
_cell.angle_gamma   90.00
#
_symmetry.space_group_name_H-M   'P 1'
#
loop_
_entity.id
_entity.type
_entity.pdbx_description
1 polymer ?
#
loop_
_entity_poly.entity_id
_entity_poly.type
_entity_poly.pdbx_seq_one_letter_code
_entity_poly.pdbx_strand_id
1 'polypeptide(L)'
;MRRRIGFYRKASIAPSEDPIIGCILLRDVRFFSYGERPEPPRDFKPNLVQGKSFDLGTHGEAEYFQYLLSRLIGHEVDVDLSVSWHRPGPVYGDKRLAPQRLGQTAFKAVVLNAYEGRCAVTGSKIRPVLQAAHVLPLPKGGEHRLDNGVLLRSDVHTLFDRGYLGIDPKYRLMVSPRLRDEFGNGNEYFQCKGNGISTPRRRRDRPNAEFLEWHADTVFRR
;
A
#
# COMPACT_ATOMS: atom_id res chain seq x y z
N MET A 1 -23.43 -8.70 15.10
CA MET A 1 -21.97 -8.54 14.88
C MET A 1 -21.37 -7.38 15.67
N ARG A 2 -21.87 -6.13 15.52
CA ARG A 2 -21.40 -4.92 16.26
C ARG A 2 -21.27 -5.11 17.78
N ARG A 3 -22.29 -5.64 18.45
CA ARG A 3 -22.25 -5.93 19.90
C ARG A 3 -21.08 -6.85 20.30
N ARG A 4 -20.76 -7.86 19.49
CA ARG A 4 -19.61 -8.77 19.73
C ARG A 4 -18.28 -8.07 19.50
N ILE A 5 -18.15 -7.28 18.42
CA ILE A 5 -16.93 -6.51 18.14
C ILE A 5 -16.67 -5.52 19.28
N GLY A 6 -17.70 -4.79 19.72
CA GLY A 6 -17.59 -3.84 20.82
C GLY A 6 -17.23 -4.50 22.15
N PHE A 7 -17.79 -5.68 22.44
CA PHE A 7 -17.42 -6.49 23.59
C PHE A 7 -15.92 -6.85 23.59
N TYR A 8 -15.38 -7.37 22.48
CA TYR A 8 -13.95 -7.72 22.40
C TYR A 8 -13.02 -6.51 22.35
N ARG A 9 -13.47 -5.37 21.81
CA ARG A 9 -12.71 -4.10 21.81
C ARG A 9 -12.81 -3.33 23.12
N LYS A 10 -13.64 -3.77 24.06
CA LYS A 10 -14.00 -3.03 25.28
C LYS A 10 -14.47 -1.59 24.96
N ALA A 11 -15.19 -1.43 23.85
CA ALA A 11 -15.67 -0.14 23.37
C ALA A 11 -17.05 -0.30 22.72
N SER A 12 -18.03 0.52 23.10
CA SER A 12 -19.37 0.49 22.49
C SER A 12 -19.32 1.09 21.08
N ILE A 13 -19.84 0.35 20.10
CA ILE A 13 -19.97 0.81 18.70
C ILE A 13 -21.40 1.28 18.51
N ALA A 14 -21.59 2.52 18.04
CA ALA A 14 -22.92 3.09 17.84
C ALA A 14 -23.72 2.32 16.76
N PRO A 15 -25.07 2.37 16.77
CA PRO A 15 -25.89 1.65 15.78
C PRO A 15 -25.58 2.01 14.32
N SER A 16 -25.21 3.27 14.08
CA SER A 16 -24.84 3.85 12.78
C SER A 16 -23.35 3.75 12.44
N GLU A 17 -22.51 3.31 13.38
CA GLU A 17 -21.08 3.23 13.18
C GLU A 17 -20.71 1.91 12.48
N ASP A 18 -19.91 2.00 11.43
CA ASP A 18 -19.38 0.84 10.73
C ASP A 18 -17.96 0.52 11.24
N PRO A 19 -17.79 -0.54 12.06
CA PRO A 19 -16.51 -0.81 12.68
C PRO A 19 -15.50 -1.32 11.66
N ILE A 20 -14.34 -0.65 11.56
CA ILE A 20 -13.21 -1.11 10.73
C ILE A 20 -12.83 -2.52 11.16
N ILE A 21 -12.96 -3.50 10.26
CA ILE A 21 -12.46 -4.87 10.48
C ILE A 21 -11.05 -4.95 9.91
N GLY A 22 -10.06 -5.15 10.79
CA GLY A 22 -8.70 -5.42 10.37
C GLY A 22 -8.61 -6.81 9.72
N CYS A 23 -7.76 -6.95 8.71
CA CYS A 23 -7.41 -8.24 8.12
C CYS A 23 -5.97 -8.58 8.52
N ILE A 24 -5.77 -9.76 9.11
CA ILE A 24 -4.43 -10.31 9.33
C ILE A 24 -4.16 -11.26 8.17
N LEU A 25 -3.30 -10.82 7.24
CA LEU A 25 -2.81 -11.69 6.18
C LEU A 25 -1.65 -12.51 6.75
N LEU A 26 -1.88 -13.80 6.98
CA LEU A 26 -0.80 -14.72 7.31
C LEU A 26 0.01 -14.99 6.04
N ARG A 27 1.30 -14.63 6.07
CA ARG A 27 2.25 -14.94 5.01
C ARG A 27 3.19 -16.04 5.48
N ASP A 28 3.60 -16.89 4.55
CA ASP A 28 4.60 -17.94 4.77
C ASP A 28 4.24 -18.93 5.89
N VAL A 29 2.94 -19.26 6.00
CA VAL A 29 2.41 -20.22 6.98
C VAL A 29 3.09 -21.59 6.81
N ARG A 30 3.49 -22.18 7.94
CA ARG A 30 4.00 -23.55 8.02
C ARG A 30 3.01 -24.40 8.80
N PHE A 31 2.73 -25.58 8.28
CA PHE A 31 1.90 -26.58 8.92
C PHE A 31 2.81 -27.71 9.42
N PHE A 32 2.69 -28.08 10.69
CA PHE A 32 3.37 -29.24 11.24
C PHE A 32 2.50 -30.49 11.03
N SER A 33 3.13 -31.65 10.82
CA SER A 33 2.41 -32.91 10.75
C SER A 33 1.76 -33.23 12.10
N TYR A 34 0.73 -34.08 12.07
CA TYR A 34 0.07 -34.53 13.28
C TYR A 34 1.07 -35.23 14.23
N GLY A 35 1.22 -34.74 15.46
CA GLY A 35 2.19 -35.21 16.45
C GLY A 35 3.54 -34.48 16.46
N GLU A 36 3.86 -33.68 15.44
CA GLU A 36 5.10 -32.89 15.38
C GLU A 36 4.93 -31.44 15.87
N ARG A 37 3.69 -31.08 16.20
CA ARG A 37 3.31 -29.75 16.66
C ARG A 37 3.98 -29.46 18.02
N PRO A 38 4.71 -28.35 18.14
CA PRO A 38 5.23 -27.90 19.42
C PRO A 38 4.08 -27.46 20.34
N GLU A 39 4.14 -27.87 21.61
CA GLU A 39 3.19 -27.44 22.63
C GLU A 39 3.30 -25.93 22.84
N PRO A 40 2.18 -25.20 22.94
CA PRO A 40 2.20 -23.76 23.05
C PRO A 40 2.90 -23.32 24.36
N PRO A 41 3.49 -22.11 24.42
CA PRO A 41 4.15 -21.64 25.63
C PRO A 41 3.12 -21.53 26.76
N ARG A 42 3.57 -21.66 28.02
CA ARG A 42 2.68 -21.75 29.22
C ARG A 42 1.59 -20.69 29.27
N ASP A 43 1.93 -19.53 28.75
CA ASP A 43 1.16 -18.30 28.79
C ASP A 43 0.16 -18.16 27.63
N PHE A 44 0.14 -19.11 26.70
CA PHE A 44 -0.73 -19.13 25.54
C PHE A 44 -2.01 -19.92 25.83
N LYS A 45 -3.10 -19.21 26.12
CA LYS A 45 -4.39 -19.82 26.42
C LYS A 45 -5.05 -20.37 25.14
N PRO A 46 -5.67 -21.56 25.17
CA PRO A 46 -6.28 -22.17 23.98
C PRO A 46 -7.45 -21.37 23.40
N ASN A 47 -8.09 -20.52 24.21
CA ASN A 47 -9.20 -19.64 23.81
C ASN A 47 -8.75 -18.20 23.53
N LEU A 48 -7.49 -17.98 23.16
CA LEU A 48 -6.95 -16.67 22.86
C LEU A 48 -7.56 -16.11 21.56
N VAL A 49 -8.35 -15.05 21.69
CA VAL A 49 -9.08 -14.38 20.59
C VAL A 49 -8.47 -13.02 20.20
N GLN A 50 -7.35 -12.64 20.83
CA GLN A 50 -6.59 -11.42 20.59
C GLN A 50 -5.11 -11.80 20.41
N GLY A 51 -4.38 -11.11 19.52
CA GLY A 51 -2.94 -11.38 19.36
C GLY A 51 -2.20 -11.22 20.68
N LYS A 52 -1.41 -12.23 21.07
CA LYS A 52 -0.50 -12.17 22.21
C LYS A 52 0.92 -11.99 21.69
N SER A 53 1.59 -10.96 22.19
CA SER A 53 3.01 -10.71 21.94
C SER A 53 3.82 -11.23 23.12
N PHE A 54 5.05 -11.65 22.83
CA PHE A 54 5.99 -12.19 23.80
C PHE A 54 7.30 -11.41 23.68
N ASP A 55 7.91 -11.05 24.80
CA ASP A 55 9.20 -10.34 24.82
C ASP A 55 10.34 -11.36 24.90
N LEU A 56 11.04 -11.52 23.78
CA LEU A 56 12.15 -12.46 23.64
C LEU A 56 13.40 -12.06 24.44
N GLY A 57 13.43 -10.87 25.05
CA GLY A 57 14.48 -10.47 26.00
C GLY A 57 14.34 -11.12 27.38
N THR A 58 13.16 -11.67 27.71
CA THR A 58 12.90 -12.35 28.98
C THR A 58 13.13 -13.85 28.86
N HIS A 59 13.85 -14.45 29.82
CA HIS A 59 14.45 -15.79 29.67
C HIS A 59 13.44 -16.94 29.44
N GLY A 60 12.20 -16.83 29.91
CA GLY A 60 11.27 -17.97 29.93
C GLY A 60 10.64 -18.34 28.58
N GLU A 61 10.37 -17.36 27.72
CA GLU A 61 9.64 -17.57 26.45
C GLU A 61 10.59 -17.66 25.25
N ALA A 62 11.80 -17.10 25.39
CA ALA A 62 12.84 -17.10 24.37
C ALA A 62 13.20 -18.52 23.93
N GLU A 63 13.33 -19.48 24.86
CA GLU A 63 13.66 -20.88 24.55
C GLU A 63 12.60 -21.55 23.67
N TYR A 64 11.32 -21.33 23.96
CA TYR A 64 10.22 -21.85 23.15
C TYR A 64 10.27 -21.30 21.72
N PHE A 65 10.44 -19.98 21.58
CA PHE A 65 10.51 -19.36 20.25
C PHE A 65 11.80 -19.68 19.51
N GLN A 66 12.92 -19.89 20.19
CA GLN A 66 14.18 -20.34 19.59
C GLN A 66 14.06 -21.77 19.05
N TYR A 67 13.44 -22.67 19.81
CA TYR A 67 13.08 -24.02 19.33
C TYR A 67 12.06 -23.98 18.17
N LEU A 68 11.05 -23.11 18.25
CA LEU A 68 10.09 -22.94 17.17
C LEU A 68 10.78 -22.43 15.90
N LEU A 69 11.68 -21.45 16.02
CA LEU A 69 12.44 -20.88 14.92
C LEU A 69 13.37 -21.91 14.29
N SER A 70 14.07 -22.73 15.08
CA SER A 70 14.93 -23.80 14.52
C SER A 70 14.10 -24.82 13.72
N ARG A 71 12.89 -25.14 14.17
CA ARG A 71 11.94 -26.03 13.47
C ARG A 71 11.29 -25.40 12.25
N LEU A 72 10.96 -24.10 12.31
CA LEU A 72 10.29 -23.36 11.23
C LEU A 72 11.25 -23.00 10.09
N ILE A 73 12.47 -22.64 10.45
CA ILE A 73 13.49 -22.22 9.48
C ILE A 73 14.14 -23.47 8.86
N GLY A 74 14.21 -24.61 9.57
CA GLY A 74 14.62 -25.92 9.02
C GLY A 74 16.05 -25.99 8.47
N HIS A 75 16.68 -24.83 8.34
CA HIS A 75 18.04 -24.54 7.99
C HIS A 75 18.43 -23.42 8.95
N GLU A 76 19.59 -23.48 9.57
CA GLU A 76 20.26 -22.21 9.89
C GLU A 76 20.29 -21.43 8.57
N VAL A 77 19.64 -20.26 8.51
CA VAL A 77 19.99 -19.34 7.43
C VAL A 77 21.36 -18.84 7.82
N ASP A 78 22.38 -19.58 7.40
CA ASP A 78 23.76 -19.15 7.49
C ASP A 78 23.86 -17.95 6.54
N VAL A 79 23.65 -16.75 7.08
CA VAL A 79 23.78 -15.51 6.33
C VAL A 79 25.26 -15.25 6.24
N ASP A 80 25.91 -15.92 5.30
CA ASP A 80 27.28 -15.62 4.95
C ASP A 80 27.32 -14.22 4.31
N LEU A 81 27.67 -13.21 5.11
CA LEU A 81 27.83 -11.82 4.68
C LEU A 81 29.05 -11.62 3.77
N SER A 82 29.91 -12.64 3.62
CA SER A 82 31.05 -12.61 2.70
C SER A 82 30.67 -12.93 1.26
N VAL A 83 29.48 -13.51 1.04
CA VAL A 83 28.93 -13.79 -0.29
C VAL A 83 27.64 -13.03 -0.53
N SER A 84 27.29 -12.83 -1.80
CA SER A 84 26.00 -12.23 -2.16
C SER A 84 24.87 -13.19 -1.80
N TRP A 85 23.78 -12.66 -1.24
CA TRP A 85 22.61 -13.46 -0.87
C TRP A 85 22.13 -14.31 -2.05
N HIS A 86 22.15 -15.63 -1.86
CA HIS A 86 21.71 -16.60 -2.86
C HIS A 86 20.63 -17.49 -2.27
N ARG A 87 19.43 -17.45 -2.85
CA ARG A 87 18.33 -18.35 -2.50
C ARG A 87 18.24 -19.46 -3.54
N PRO A 88 18.64 -20.70 -3.21
CA PRO A 88 18.45 -21.83 -4.11
C PRO A 88 16.96 -22.21 -4.23
N GLY A 89 16.60 -22.84 -5.34
CA GLY A 89 15.25 -23.37 -5.61
C GLY A 89 14.47 -22.62 -6.69
N PRO A 90 13.20 -22.98 -6.90
CA PRO A 90 12.38 -22.40 -7.96
C PRO A 90 12.06 -20.92 -7.68
N VAL A 91 12.33 -20.07 -8.67
CA VAL A 91 12.08 -18.62 -8.61
C VAL A 91 10.59 -18.28 -8.79
N TYR A 92 9.89 -19.09 -9.58
CA TYR A 92 8.47 -18.92 -9.87
C TYR A 92 7.65 -20.00 -9.17
N GLY A 93 6.56 -19.59 -8.52
CA GLY A 93 5.52 -20.52 -8.06
C GLY A 93 4.52 -20.84 -9.18
N ASP A 94 3.45 -21.54 -8.81
CA ASP A 94 2.40 -21.90 -9.76
C ASP A 94 1.73 -20.68 -10.39
N LYS A 95 1.33 -20.82 -11.66
CA LYS A 95 0.57 -19.79 -12.38
C LYS A 95 -0.75 -19.54 -11.66
N ARG A 96 -1.05 -18.27 -11.40
CA ARG A 96 -2.33 -17.83 -10.81
C ARG A 96 -3.13 -17.06 -11.84
N LEU A 97 -4.42 -17.40 -11.98
CA LEU A 97 -5.35 -16.61 -12.78
C LEU A 97 -5.66 -15.31 -12.03
N ALA A 98 -5.53 -14.18 -12.71
CA ALA A 98 -5.90 -12.87 -12.20
C ALA A 98 -6.84 -12.19 -13.20
N PRO A 99 -7.87 -11.47 -12.73
CA PRO A 99 -8.75 -10.73 -13.61
C PRO A 99 -7.96 -9.63 -14.33
N GLN A 100 -8.05 -9.60 -15.66
CA GLN A 100 -7.42 -8.56 -16.45
C GLN A 100 -8.25 -7.27 -16.39
N ARG A 101 -7.60 -6.14 -16.09
CA ARG A 101 -8.22 -4.82 -16.27
C ARG A 101 -8.26 -4.45 -17.75
N LEU A 102 -9.45 -4.51 -18.34
CA LEU A 102 -9.69 -4.09 -19.71
C LEU A 102 -9.58 -2.56 -19.84
N GLY A 103 -9.13 -2.06 -20.99
CA GLY A 103 -9.10 -0.63 -21.30
C GLY A 103 -7.94 0.17 -20.71
N GLN A 104 -7.08 -0.40 -19.86
CA GLN A 104 -5.96 0.32 -19.24
C GLN A 104 -4.97 0.90 -20.26
N THR A 105 -4.64 0.14 -21.31
CA THR A 105 -3.75 0.59 -22.39
C THR A 105 -4.36 1.76 -23.17
N ALA A 106 -5.64 1.67 -23.51
CA ALA A 106 -6.37 2.72 -24.22
C ALA A 106 -6.47 4.00 -23.37
N PHE A 107 -6.83 3.85 -22.09
CA PHE A 107 -6.86 4.95 -21.13
C PHE A 107 -5.51 5.65 -21.03
N LYS A 108 -4.42 4.89 -20.87
CA LYS A 108 -3.06 5.44 -20.84
C LYS A 108 -2.74 6.21 -22.12
N ALA A 109 -3.09 5.69 -23.29
CA ALA A 109 -2.82 6.37 -24.56
C ALA A 109 -3.56 7.71 -24.69
N VAL A 110 -4.83 7.74 -24.27
CA VAL A 110 -5.67 8.95 -24.32
C VAL A 110 -5.19 10.01 -23.32
N VAL A 111 -4.88 9.61 -22.07
CA VAL A 111 -4.30 10.53 -21.07
C VAL A 111 -2.93 11.04 -21.51
N LEU A 112 -2.07 10.16 -22.07
CA LEU A 112 -0.77 10.55 -22.61
C LEU A 112 -0.91 11.67 -23.65
N ASN A 113 -1.87 11.54 -24.57
CA ASN A 113 -2.12 12.54 -25.60
C ASN A 113 -2.65 13.85 -25.02
N ALA A 114 -3.61 13.80 -24.09
CA ALA A 114 -4.20 14.99 -23.47
C ALA A 114 -3.18 15.85 -22.70
N TYR A 115 -2.14 15.22 -22.17
CA TYR A 115 -1.03 15.87 -21.46
C TYR A 115 0.20 16.12 -22.35
N GLU A 116 0.08 15.98 -23.68
CA GLU A 116 1.18 16.22 -24.63
C GLU A 116 2.45 15.40 -24.31
N GLY A 117 2.28 14.22 -23.71
CA GLY A 117 3.38 13.36 -23.28
C GLY A 117 4.25 13.94 -22.17
N ARG A 118 3.72 14.81 -21.32
CA ARG A 118 4.45 15.44 -20.20
C ARG A 118 3.83 15.11 -18.85
N CYS A 119 4.65 14.70 -17.89
CA CYS A 119 4.22 14.55 -16.51
C CYS A 119 3.60 15.85 -15.97
N ALA A 120 2.43 15.75 -15.35
CA ALA A 120 1.66 16.87 -14.84
C ALA A 120 2.47 17.71 -13.83
N VAL A 121 3.26 17.03 -12.99
CA VAL A 121 4.01 17.61 -11.87
C VAL A 121 5.43 18.01 -12.28
N THR A 122 6.18 17.11 -12.93
CA THR A 122 7.61 17.33 -13.20
C THR A 122 7.91 17.86 -14.60
N GLY A 123 6.92 17.87 -15.51
CA GLY A 123 7.12 18.22 -16.91
C GLY A 123 7.95 17.21 -17.73
N SER A 124 8.41 16.11 -17.13
CA SER A 124 9.23 15.09 -17.79
C SER A 124 8.51 14.49 -19.01
N LYS A 125 9.28 14.29 -20.09
CA LYS A 125 8.83 13.70 -21.37
C LYS A 125 9.29 12.26 -21.59
N ILE A 126 9.94 11.65 -20.60
CA ILE A 126 10.53 10.32 -20.74
C ILE A 126 9.39 9.28 -20.76
N ARG A 127 8.89 8.96 -21.96
CA ARG A 127 7.66 8.16 -22.14
C ARG A 127 7.62 6.82 -21.37
N PRO A 128 8.72 6.04 -21.26
CA PRO A 128 8.69 4.77 -20.53
C PRO A 128 8.31 4.90 -19.05
N VAL A 129 8.65 6.03 -18.40
CA VAL A 129 8.34 6.26 -16.98
C VAL A 129 7.00 6.97 -16.78
N LEU A 130 6.29 7.33 -17.85
CA LEU A 130 4.99 7.99 -17.75
C LEU A 130 3.86 6.97 -17.59
N GLN A 131 2.99 7.24 -16.65
CA GLN A 131 1.85 6.42 -16.25
C GLN A 131 0.61 7.29 -16.14
N ALA A 132 -0.55 6.72 -16.48
CA ALA A 132 -1.84 7.38 -16.27
C ALA A 132 -2.36 6.95 -14.89
N ALA A 133 -2.37 7.90 -13.96
CA ALA A 133 -2.91 7.73 -12.62
C ALA A 133 -4.40 8.03 -12.64
N HIS A 134 -5.18 7.19 -11.95
CA HIS A 134 -6.58 7.50 -11.66
C HIS A 134 -6.64 8.39 -10.42
N VAL A 135 -7.40 9.49 -10.48
CA VAL A 135 -7.63 10.32 -9.28
C VAL A 135 -8.56 9.60 -8.31
N LEU A 136 -9.71 9.13 -8.82
CA LEU A 136 -10.60 8.18 -8.16
C LEU A 136 -10.28 6.77 -8.68
N PRO A 137 -9.74 5.87 -7.83
CA PRO A 137 -9.40 4.51 -8.23
C PRO A 137 -10.61 3.70 -8.71
N LEU A 138 -10.43 2.83 -9.72
CA LEU A 138 -11.51 1.95 -10.22
C LEU A 138 -12.22 1.13 -9.11
N PRO A 139 -11.53 0.56 -8.09
CA PRO A 139 -12.21 -0.20 -7.02
C PRO A 139 -13.09 0.67 -6.11
N LYS A 140 -12.98 2.00 -6.22
CA LYS A 140 -13.78 2.99 -5.50
C LYS A 140 -14.84 3.66 -6.39
N GLY A 141 -15.14 3.06 -7.54
CA GLY A 141 -16.13 3.58 -8.50
C GLY A 141 -15.55 4.49 -9.56
N GLY A 142 -14.22 4.59 -9.66
CA GLY A 142 -13.58 5.34 -10.75
C GLY A 142 -13.79 4.71 -12.13
N GLU A 143 -13.70 5.54 -13.17
CA GLU A 143 -13.84 5.13 -14.57
C GLU A 143 -12.59 5.48 -15.39
N HIS A 144 -12.46 4.87 -16.57
CA HIS A 144 -11.47 5.23 -17.59
C HIS A 144 -11.89 6.47 -18.38
N ARG A 145 -11.81 7.64 -17.75
CA ARG A 145 -12.23 8.94 -18.30
C ARG A 145 -11.13 9.98 -18.10
N LEU A 146 -11.00 10.93 -19.04
CA LEU A 146 -9.89 11.90 -19.05
C LEU A 146 -9.86 12.79 -17.81
N ASP A 147 -11.03 13.24 -17.37
CA ASP A 147 -11.24 14.01 -16.13
C ASP A 147 -11.01 13.19 -14.85
N ASN A 148 -10.77 11.87 -14.95
CA ASN A 148 -10.27 11.04 -13.85
C ASN A 148 -8.81 10.63 -14.03
N GLY A 149 -8.11 11.19 -15.02
CA GLY A 149 -6.75 10.78 -15.39
C GLY A 149 -5.74 11.91 -15.22
N VAL A 150 -4.61 11.60 -14.56
CA VAL A 150 -3.44 12.48 -14.51
C VAL A 150 -2.23 11.75 -15.04
N LEU A 151 -1.50 12.36 -15.98
CA LEU A 151 -0.26 11.77 -16.47
C LEU A 151 0.89 12.07 -15.50
N LEU A 152 1.45 11.04 -14.87
CA LEU A 152 2.50 11.18 -13.85
C LEU A 152 3.72 10.35 -14.19
N ARG A 153 4.89 10.75 -13.67
CA ARG A 153 6.10 9.93 -13.65
C ARG A 153 5.90 8.80 -12.63
N SER A 154 6.48 7.62 -12.83
CA SER A 154 6.19 6.40 -12.05
C SER A 154 6.40 6.55 -10.54
N ASP A 155 7.41 7.31 -10.13
CA ASP A 155 7.66 7.67 -8.72
C ASP A 155 6.55 8.60 -8.18
N VAL A 156 6.24 9.68 -8.91
CA VAL A 156 5.17 10.63 -8.55
C VAL A 156 3.81 9.93 -8.47
N HIS A 157 3.52 9.03 -9.41
CA HIS A 157 2.31 8.21 -9.40
C HIS A 157 2.26 7.33 -8.15
N THR A 158 3.34 6.63 -7.83
CA THR A 158 3.41 5.79 -6.62
C THR A 158 3.18 6.62 -5.35
N LEU A 159 3.77 7.81 -5.26
CA LEU A 159 3.59 8.71 -4.13
C LEU A 159 2.17 9.29 -4.05
N PHE A 160 1.55 9.57 -5.19
CA PHE A 160 0.17 10.04 -5.29
C PHE A 160 -0.83 8.96 -4.84
N ASP A 161 -0.67 7.72 -5.32
CA ASP A 161 -1.51 6.58 -4.93
C ASP A 161 -1.39 6.23 -3.44
N ARG A 162 -0.19 6.44 -2.86
CA ARG A 162 0.06 6.22 -1.43
C ARG A 162 -0.32 7.40 -0.54
N GLY A 163 -0.71 8.53 -1.13
CA GLY A 163 -1.15 9.73 -0.42
C GLY A 163 -0.03 10.64 0.10
N TYR A 164 1.23 10.42 -0.31
CA TYR A 164 2.32 11.33 0.04
C TYR A 164 2.31 12.60 -0.83
N LEU A 165 1.78 12.49 -2.05
CA LEU A 165 1.47 13.61 -2.92
C LEU A 165 -0.03 13.67 -3.17
N GLY A 166 -0.54 14.88 -3.39
CA GLY A 166 -1.93 15.14 -3.73
C GLY A 166 -2.02 16.32 -4.71
N ILE A 167 -3.21 16.56 -5.23
CA ILE A 167 -3.49 17.70 -6.10
C ILE A 167 -4.77 18.34 -5.57
N ASP A 168 -4.72 19.63 -5.25
CA ASP A 168 -5.92 20.34 -4.78
C ASP A 168 -6.88 20.69 -5.95
N PRO A 169 -8.13 21.08 -5.68
CA PRO A 169 -9.09 21.43 -6.74
C PRO A 169 -8.71 22.66 -7.57
N LYS A 170 -7.70 23.43 -7.13
CA LYS A 170 -7.10 24.55 -7.87
C LYS A 170 -5.88 24.10 -8.69
N TYR A 171 -5.68 22.79 -8.83
CA TYR A 171 -4.59 22.15 -9.55
C TYR A 171 -3.20 22.51 -8.99
N ARG A 172 -3.08 22.63 -7.67
CA ARG A 172 -1.79 22.85 -6.99
C ARG A 172 -1.30 21.56 -6.36
N LEU A 173 0.01 21.34 -6.43
CA LEU A 173 0.64 20.18 -5.82
C LEU A 173 0.56 20.26 -4.29
N MET A 174 0.05 19.20 -3.66
CA MET A 174 0.08 18.99 -2.22
C MET A 174 1.18 17.98 -1.89
N VAL A 175 1.91 18.24 -0.81
CA VAL A 175 2.97 17.35 -0.31
C VAL A 175 2.74 17.09 1.17
N SER A 176 2.61 15.81 1.51
CA SER A 176 2.42 15.31 2.87
C SER A 176 3.67 15.54 3.71
N PRO A 177 3.57 16.10 4.93
CA PRO A 177 4.67 16.16 5.89
C PRO A 177 5.27 14.77 6.17
N ARG A 178 4.44 13.71 6.17
CA ARG A 178 4.86 12.33 6.44
C ARG A 178 5.91 11.80 5.48
N LEU A 179 6.02 12.37 4.28
CA LEU A 179 7.10 12.01 3.35
C LEU A 179 8.47 12.30 3.96
N ARG A 180 8.61 13.44 4.66
CA ARG A 180 9.84 13.78 5.38
C ARG A 180 9.95 13.02 6.69
N ASP A 181 8.85 12.94 7.45
CA ASP A 181 8.88 12.34 8.78
C ASP A 181 9.20 10.84 8.76
N GLU A 182 8.74 10.11 7.73
CA GLU A 182 8.96 8.66 7.63
C GLU A 182 10.27 8.28 6.94
N PHE A 183 10.78 9.11 6.02
CA PHE A 183 11.91 8.73 5.14
C PHE A 183 13.11 9.68 5.19
N GLY A 184 13.00 10.83 5.86
CA GLY A 184 14.08 11.81 5.97
C GLY A 184 14.48 12.49 4.64
N ASN A 185 13.67 12.36 3.57
CA ASN A 185 13.98 12.88 2.24
C ASN A 185 12.73 13.47 1.53
N GLY A 186 12.83 13.71 0.22
CA GLY A 186 11.73 14.24 -0.62
C GLY A 186 11.70 15.76 -0.78
N ASN A 187 12.82 16.44 -0.52
CA ASN A 187 12.93 17.90 -0.62
C ASN A 187 12.57 18.43 -2.02
N GLU A 188 12.86 17.67 -3.07
CA GLU A 188 12.49 18.00 -4.45
C GLU A 188 10.99 18.20 -4.63
N TYR A 189 10.15 17.48 -3.87
CA TYR A 189 8.70 17.63 -3.92
C TYR A 189 8.24 18.83 -3.10
N PHE A 190 8.83 19.05 -1.92
CA PHE A 190 8.51 20.21 -1.07
C PHE A 190 8.83 21.54 -1.75
N GLN A 191 9.90 21.61 -2.57
CA GLN A 191 10.22 22.79 -3.39
C GLN A 191 9.12 23.12 -4.41
N CYS A 192 8.35 22.11 -4.81
CA CYS A 192 7.23 22.26 -5.74
C CYS A 192 5.86 22.36 -5.03
N LYS A 193 5.81 22.30 -3.70
CA LYS A 193 4.56 22.35 -2.93
C LYS A 193 3.83 23.68 -3.21
N GLY A 194 2.55 23.59 -3.55
CA GLY A 194 1.71 24.74 -3.88
C GLY A 194 1.85 25.24 -5.33
N ASN A 195 2.85 24.76 -6.09
CA ASN A 195 2.98 25.10 -7.50
C ASN A 195 1.83 24.48 -8.30
N GLY A 196 1.39 25.21 -9.34
CA GLY A 196 0.40 24.70 -10.28
C GLY A 196 0.95 23.54 -11.09
N ILE A 197 0.17 22.47 -11.22
CA ILE A 197 0.48 21.37 -12.14
C ILE A 197 0.03 21.71 -13.55
N SER A 198 0.64 21.10 -14.55
CA SER A 198 0.11 21.16 -15.91
C SER A 198 -1.19 20.36 -16.03
N THR A 199 -2.12 20.87 -16.82
CA THR A 199 -3.44 20.27 -17.07
C THR A 199 -3.73 20.24 -18.57
N PRO A 200 -4.63 19.36 -19.04
CA PRO A 200 -5.03 19.33 -20.44
C PRO A 200 -5.57 20.67 -20.93
N ARG A 201 -5.31 20.98 -22.21
CA ARG A 201 -5.76 22.24 -22.85
C ARG A 201 -7.29 22.38 -22.80
N ARG A 202 -8.00 21.28 -23.06
CA ARG A 202 -9.46 21.22 -23.04
C ARG A 202 -9.96 21.18 -21.60
N ARG A 203 -10.80 22.14 -21.22
CA ARG A 203 -11.31 22.26 -19.84
C ARG A 203 -12.06 21.00 -19.36
N ARG A 204 -12.84 20.36 -20.23
CA ARG A 204 -13.58 19.13 -19.91
C ARG A 204 -12.70 17.90 -19.66
N ASP A 205 -11.45 17.94 -20.12
CA ASP A 205 -10.49 16.84 -19.97
C ASP A 205 -9.61 17.06 -18.71
N ARG A 206 -9.79 18.19 -17.98
CA ARG A 206 -9.05 18.46 -16.75
C ARG A 206 -9.55 17.58 -15.62
N PRO A 207 -8.68 17.24 -14.65
CA PRO A 207 -9.09 16.46 -13.49
C PRO A 207 -10.31 17.07 -12.78
N ASN A 208 -11.33 16.25 -12.56
CA ASN A 208 -12.58 16.67 -11.94
C ASN A 208 -12.32 17.11 -10.49
N ALA A 209 -12.88 18.26 -10.11
CA ALA A 209 -12.71 18.83 -8.78
C ALA A 209 -13.20 17.89 -7.67
N GLU A 210 -14.33 17.21 -7.85
CA GLU A 210 -14.88 16.27 -6.85
C GLU A 210 -13.95 15.06 -6.64
N PHE A 211 -13.30 14.57 -7.70
CA PHE A 211 -12.32 13.48 -7.57
C PHE A 211 -11.06 13.95 -6.84
N LEU A 212 -10.61 15.18 -7.11
CA LEU A 212 -9.46 15.79 -6.43
C LEU A 212 -9.77 16.02 -4.94
N GLU A 213 -10.96 16.51 -4.60
CA GLU A 213 -11.43 16.66 -3.22
C GLU A 213 -11.48 15.30 -2.52
N TRP A 214 -12.09 14.30 -3.16
CA TRP A 214 -12.14 12.95 -2.62
C TRP A 214 -10.74 12.39 -2.34
N HIS A 215 -9.78 12.58 -3.26
CA HIS A 215 -8.40 12.13 -3.07
C HIS A 215 -7.73 12.87 -1.90
N ALA A 216 -7.90 14.19 -1.82
CA ALA A 216 -7.36 15.03 -0.76
C ALA A 216 -7.92 14.70 0.63
N ASP A 217 -9.14 14.18 0.70
CA ASP A 217 -9.80 13.81 1.97
C ASP A 217 -9.59 12.34 2.36
N THR A 218 -9.51 11.43 1.38
CA THR A 218 -9.53 9.98 1.62
C THR A 218 -8.16 9.31 1.48
N VAL A 219 -7.33 9.80 0.56
CA VAL A 219 -6.05 9.18 0.19
C VAL A 219 -4.88 9.98 0.73
N PHE A 220 -4.92 11.31 0.59
CA PHE A 220 -3.83 12.18 1.00
C PHE A 220 -3.58 12.10 2.51
N ARG A 221 -2.32 11.88 2.88
CA ARG A 221 -1.89 11.80 4.26
C ARG A 221 -1.55 13.19 4.75
N ARG A 222 -2.34 13.74 5.67
CA ARG A 222 -2.06 15.03 6.30
C ARG A 222 -0.86 14.95 7.24
#